data_AF-A0AAE4FTQ6-F1
#
_entry.id   AF-A0AAE4FTQ6-F1
#
_cell.length_a   1.000
_cell.length_b   1.000
_cell.length_c   1.000
_cell.angle_alpha   90.00
_cell.angle_beta   90.00
_cell.angle_gamma   90.00
#
_symmetry.space_group_name_H-M   'P 1'
#
loop_
_entity.id
_entity.type
_entity.pdbx_description
1 polymer ?
#
loop_
_entity_poly.entity_id
_entity_poly.type
_entity_poly.pdbx_seq_one_letter_code
_entity_poly.pdbx_strand_id
1 'polypeptide(L)'
;IKNIKERRTDYGAINYVTGRLIVKPYSSGNSQNTIQFIKAIRTTYLNQKIMVIWDGAAYHNSDDFRKYLHQVNGDKSEQEWRIYCIKLAPYAPEQNPIEAVWLQVKNFLRKV
;
A
#
# COMPACT_ATOMS: atom_id res chain seq x y z
N ILE A 1 -2.58 6.30 35.17
CA ILE A 1 -1.56 5.82 34.20
C ILE A 1 -2.20 5.86 32.82
N LYS A 2 -1.84 6.84 31.98
CA LYS A 2 -2.45 7.01 30.66
C LYS A 2 -1.81 5.99 29.73
N ASN A 3 -2.53 4.90 29.42
CA ASN A 3 -2.10 3.89 28.46
C ASN A 3 -2.24 4.46 27.05
N ILE A 4 -1.43 5.47 26.72
CA ILE A 4 -1.36 6.01 25.36
C ILE A 4 -0.44 5.07 24.59
N LYS A 5 -0.98 3.95 24.12
CA LYS A 5 -0.40 3.28 22.95
C LYS A 5 -0.47 4.32 21.83
N GLU A 6 0.62 5.00 21.55
CA GLU A 6 0.71 5.89 20.38
C GLU A 6 0.29 5.08 19.17
N ARG A 7 -0.80 5.51 18.53
CA ARG A 7 -1.33 4.84 17.36
C ARG A 7 -0.38 5.09 16.20
N ARG A 8 0.47 4.11 15.94
CA ARG A 8 1.33 4.09 14.75
C ARG A 8 0.51 3.67 13.54
N THR A 9 0.66 4.40 12.44
CA THR A 9 0.12 3.99 11.14
C THR A 9 1.29 3.57 10.26
N ASP A 10 1.32 2.30 9.87
CA ASP A 10 2.30 1.77 8.94
C ASP A 10 1.61 1.41 7.63
N TYR A 11 2.26 1.76 6.52
CA TYR A 11 1.93 1.21 5.21
C TYR A 11 2.86 0.05 4.92
N GLY A 12 2.30 -1.01 4.33
CA GLY A 12 3.02 -2.24 4.03
C GLY A 12 2.67 -2.77 2.65
N ALA A 13 3.66 -3.37 1.99
CA ALA A 13 3.49 -4.10 0.75
C ALA A 13 4.40 -5.32 0.75
N ILE A 14 3.93 -6.40 0.13
CA ILE A 14 4.73 -7.62 -0.08
C ILE A 14 4.94 -7.76 -1.58
N ASN A 15 6.20 -7.92 -1.99
CA ASN A 15 6.50 -8.33 -3.35
C ASN A 15 6.06 -9.79 -3.53
N TYR A 16 5.05 -10.02 -4.36
CA TYR A 16 4.40 -11.33 -4.51
C TYR A 16 5.34 -12.44 -4.98
N VAL A 17 6.36 -12.11 -5.78
CA VAL A 17 7.32 -13.09 -6.33
C VAL A 17 8.42 -13.43 -5.33
N THR A 18 8.93 -12.42 -4.63
CA THR A 18 10.13 -12.58 -3.77
C THR A 18 9.80 -12.73 -2.28
N GLY A 19 8.56 -12.47 -1.87
CA GLY A 19 8.16 -12.38 -0.47
C GLY A 19 8.73 -11.16 0.26
N ARG A 20 9.47 -10.27 -0.41
CA ARG A 20 10.09 -9.10 0.23
C ARG A 20 9.02 -8.16 0.78
N LEU A 21 9.06 -7.96 2.08
CA LEU A 21 8.22 -7.01 2.80
C LEU A 21 8.83 -5.60 2.74
N ILE A 22 8.00 -4.61 2.42
CA ILE A 22 8.32 -3.18 2.49
C ILE A 22 7.35 -2.55 3.47
N VAL A 23 7.87 -1.96 4.56
CA VAL A 23 7.06 -1.26 5.56
C VAL A 23 7.62 0.14 5.78
N LYS A 24 6.74 1.13 5.83
CA LYS A 24 7.10 2.52 6.14
C LYS A 24 6.07 3.15 7.09
N PRO A 25 6.53 3.86 8.14
CA PRO A 25 5.63 4.58 9.04
C PRO A 25 5.13 5.86 8.40
N TYR A 26 3.88 6.21 8.70
CA TYR A 26 3.22 7.44 8.28
C TYR A 26 2.34 7.99 9.41
N SER A 27 1.94 9.25 9.28
CA SER A 27 1.12 9.93 10.29
C SER A 27 -0.32 9.39 10.33
N SER A 28 -0.88 8.96 9.21
CA SER A 28 -2.26 8.46 9.09
C SER A 28 -2.49 7.72 7.77
N GLY A 29 -3.61 6.99 7.67
CA GLY A 29 -4.07 6.35 6.44
C GLY A 29 -4.86 7.33 5.59
N ASN A 30 -4.24 7.90 4.56
CA ASN A 30 -4.87 8.89 3.68
C ASN A 30 -4.25 8.89 2.27
N SER A 31 -4.84 9.64 1.35
CA SER A 31 -4.42 9.71 -0.06
C SER A 31 -2.97 10.18 -0.20
N GLN A 32 -2.58 11.21 0.53
CA GLN A 32 -1.24 11.78 0.46
C GLN A 32 -0.18 10.75 0.88
N ASN A 33 -0.37 10.09 2.01
CA ASN A 33 0.56 9.06 2.51
C ASN A 33 0.58 7.82 1.60
N THR A 34 -0.57 7.47 1.01
CA THR A 34 -0.64 6.42 -0.02
C THR A 34 0.23 6.76 -1.23
N ILE A 35 0.12 7.99 -1.76
CA ILE A 35 0.96 8.46 -2.88
C ILE A 35 2.45 8.41 -2.50
N GLN A 36 2.81 8.87 -1.30
CA GLN A 36 4.20 8.82 -0.84
C GLN A 36 4.73 7.38 -0.72
N PHE A 37 3.89 6.46 -0.27
CA PHE A 37 4.26 5.04 -0.18
C PHE A 37 4.49 4.43 -1.56
N ILE A 38 3.59 4.68 -2.52
CA ILE A 38 3.75 4.23 -3.90
C ILE A 38 5.01 4.84 -4.54
N LYS A 39 5.30 6.13 -4.31
CA LYS A 39 6.55 6.76 -4.76
C LYS A 39 7.78 6.05 -4.19
N ALA A 40 7.76 5.70 -2.91
CA ALA A 40 8.87 4.98 -2.28
C ALA A 40 9.07 3.56 -2.86
N ILE A 41 7.98 2.86 -3.18
CA ILE A 41 8.04 1.57 -3.89
C ILE A 41 8.66 1.77 -5.28
N ARG A 42 8.25 2.81 -6.03
CA ARG A 42 8.84 3.12 -7.35
C ARG A 42 10.33 3.42 -7.29
N THR A 43 10.78 4.14 -6.27
CA THR A 43 12.22 4.38 -6.06
C THR A 43 12.97 3.08 -5.79
N THR A 44 12.34 2.14 -5.07
CA THR A 44 12.94 0.82 -4.77
C THR A 44 13.04 -0.05 -6.03
N TYR A 45 12.06 0.03 -6.93
CA TYR A 45 12.00 -0.73 -8.18
C TYR A 45 12.08 0.21 -9.40
N LEU A 46 13.18 0.96 -9.47
CA LEU A 46 13.36 1.96 -10.52
C LEU A 46 13.22 1.34 -11.91
N ASN A 47 12.54 2.05 -12.81
CA ASN A 47 12.27 1.65 -14.21
C ASN A 47 11.40 0.39 -14.42
N GLN A 48 10.92 -0.26 -13.36
CA GLN A 48 10.00 -1.39 -13.47
C GLN A 48 8.54 -0.93 -13.56
N LYS A 49 7.69 -1.74 -14.20
CA LYS A 49 6.23 -1.59 -14.08
C LYS A 49 5.80 -2.16 -12.72
N ILE A 50 4.92 -1.45 -12.03
CA ILE A 50 4.46 -1.85 -10.70
C ILE A 50 2.97 -2.12 -10.76
N MET A 51 2.59 -3.34 -10.40
CA MET A 51 1.21 -3.74 -10.18
C MET A 51 0.92 -3.75 -8.69
N VAL A 52 -0.06 -2.95 -8.27
CA VAL A 52 -0.51 -2.85 -6.88
C VAL A 52 -1.85 -3.56 -6.77
N ILE A 53 -1.93 -4.53 -5.87
CA ILE A 53 -3.16 -5.29 -5.58
C ILE A 53 -3.57 -4.96 -4.14
N TRP A 54 -4.80 -4.47 -3.93
CA TRP A 54 -5.21 -3.94 -2.63
C TRP A 54 -6.73 -4.00 -2.37
N ASP A 55 -7.13 -3.81 -1.12
CA ASP A 55 -8.52 -3.91 -0.62
C ASP A 55 -9.47 -2.79 -1.10
N GLY A 56 -8.95 -1.78 -1.80
CA GLY A 56 -9.72 -0.64 -2.29
C GLY A 56 -10.32 0.26 -1.21
N ALA A 57 -9.62 0.46 -0.09
CA ALA A 57 -9.90 1.55 0.86
C ALA A 57 -10.17 2.90 0.16
N ALA A 58 -10.98 3.78 0.75
CA ALA A 58 -11.44 5.01 0.07
C ALA A 58 -10.30 5.89 -0.50
N TYR A 59 -9.19 5.99 0.24
CA TYR A 59 -8.03 6.77 -0.19
C TYR A 59 -7.20 6.13 -1.33
N HIS A 60 -7.44 4.86 -1.66
CA HIS A 60 -6.89 4.18 -2.84
C HIS A 60 -7.54 4.63 -4.16
N ASN A 61 -8.68 5.32 -4.09
CA ASN A 61 -9.46 5.76 -5.25
C ASN A 61 -9.87 7.23 -5.16
N SER A 62 -9.15 8.01 -4.35
CA SER A 62 -9.38 9.45 -4.22
C SER A 62 -8.97 10.21 -5.48
N ASP A 63 -9.50 11.42 -5.64
CA ASP A 63 -9.15 12.28 -6.78
C ASP A 63 -7.66 12.59 -6.84
N ASP A 64 -7.02 12.82 -5.69
CA ASP A 64 -5.58 13.06 -5.62
C ASP A 64 -4.77 11.84 -6.08
N PHE A 65 -5.19 10.64 -5.68
CA PHE A 65 -4.51 9.42 -6.12
C PHE A 65 -4.70 9.18 -7.63
N ARG A 66 -5.91 9.42 -8.16
CA ARG A 66 -6.18 9.34 -9.60
C ARG A 66 -5.37 10.36 -10.40
N LYS A 67 -5.26 11.61 -9.93
CA LYS A 67 -4.40 12.64 -10.53
C LYS A 67 -2.94 12.20 -10.54
N TYR A 68 -2.46 11.60 -9.45
CA TYR A 68 -1.10 11.04 -9.40
C TYR A 68 -0.90 9.90 -10.40
N LEU A 69 -1.84 8.96 -10.51
CA LEU A 69 -1.77 7.90 -11.53
C LEU A 69 -1.72 8.48 -12.95
N HIS A 70 -2.56 9.48 -13.23
CA HIS A 70 -2.56 10.18 -14.52
C HIS A 70 -1.20 10.87 -14.79
N GLN A 71 -0.59 11.51 -13.80
CA GLN A 71 0.74 12.12 -13.94
C GLN A 71 1.83 11.08 -14.27
N VAL A 72 1.72 9.87 -13.72
CA VAL A 72 2.74 8.83 -13.91
C VAL A 72 2.54 8.07 -15.22
N ASN A 73 1.31 7.73 -15.57
CA ASN A 73 0.99 6.94 -16.75
C ASN A 73 0.84 7.82 -18.00
N GLY A 74 0.27 9.02 -17.86
CA GLY A 74 -0.12 9.90 -18.97
C GLY A 74 -1.23 9.29 -19.82
N ASP A 75 -1.33 9.74 -21.07
CA ASP A 75 -2.32 9.26 -22.05
C ASP A 75 -1.95 7.90 -22.70
N LYS A 76 -1.03 7.15 -22.09
CA LYS A 76 -0.57 5.87 -22.63
C LYS A 76 -1.64 4.80 -22.48
N SER A 77 -1.57 3.79 -23.33
CA SER A 77 -2.39 2.58 -23.20
C SER A 77 -2.10 1.84 -21.89
N GLU A 78 -3.06 1.04 -21.40
CA GLU A 78 -2.87 0.22 -20.19
C GLU A 78 -1.65 -0.68 -20.27
N GLN A 79 -1.32 -1.19 -21.46
CA GLN A 79 -0.15 -2.04 -21.67
C GLN A 79 1.17 -1.30 -21.40
N GLU A 80 1.19 0.02 -21.47
CA GLU A 80 2.37 0.86 -21.29
C GLU A 80 2.41 1.56 -19.93
N TRP A 81 1.38 1.39 -19.10
CA TRP A 81 1.31 1.99 -17.78
C TRP A 81 2.49 1.57 -16.90
N ARG A 82 3.02 2.53 -16.15
CA ARG A 82 4.09 2.31 -15.18
C ARG A 82 3.52 1.84 -13.84
N ILE A 83 2.30 2.24 -13.51
CA ILE A 83 1.57 1.77 -12.33
C ILE A 83 0.22 1.22 -12.77
N TYR A 84 -0.08 -0.01 -12.39
CA TYR A 84 -1.38 -0.65 -12.55
C TYR A 84 -1.97 -0.95 -11.17
N CYS A 85 -3.26 -0.69 -10.98
CA CYS A 85 -3.93 -0.92 -9.70
C CYS A 85 -5.06 -1.93 -9.89
N ILE A 86 -5.03 -3.02 -9.14
CA ILE A 86 -6.05 -4.06 -9.11
C ILE A 86 -6.72 -4.03 -7.74
N LYS A 87 -8.05 -3.95 -7.75
CA LYS A 87 -8.86 -4.01 -6.54
C LYS A 87 -9.23 -5.46 -6.22
N LEU A 88 -9.01 -5.86 -4.98
CA LEU A 88 -9.46 -7.16 -4.45
C LEU A 88 -10.98 -7.16 -4.25
N ALA A 89 -11.54 -8.37 -4.08
CA ALA A 89 -12.95 -8.51 -3.72
C ALA A 89 -13.24 -7.75 -2.40
N PRO A 90 -14.39 -7.06 -2.29
CA PRO A 90 -14.79 -6.44 -1.04
C PRO A 90 -14.87 -7.47 0.10
N TYR A 91 -14.45 -7.07 1.30
CA TYR A 91 -14.53 -7.90 2.53
C TYR A 91 -13.77 -9.23 2.47
N ALA A 92 -12.72 -9.32 1.64
CA ALA A 92 -11.88 -10.51 1.48
C ALA A 92 -10.44 -10.28 2.01
N PRO A 93 -10.23 -10.02 3.32
CA PRO A 93 -8.91 -9.74 3.88
C PRO A 93 -7.91 -10.90 3.70
N GLU A 94 -8.39 -12.13 3.58
CA GLU A 94 -7.58 -13.32 3.29
C GLU A 94 -6.89 -13.25 1.93
N GLN A 95 -7.40 -12.45 0.99
CA GLN A 95 -6.78 -12.19 -0.30
C GLN A 95 -5.68 -11.11 -0.24
N ASN A 96 -5.53 -10.43 0.89
CA ASN A 96 -4.53 -9.39 1.09
C ASN A 96 -3.42 -9.86 2.04
N PRO A 97 -2.29 -10.39 1.53
CA PRO A 97 -1.24 -11.00 2.36
C PRO A 97 -0.65 -10.08 3.43
N ILE A 98 -0.69 -8.75 3.23
CA ILE A 98 -0.20 -7.80 4.22
C ILE A 98 -1.03 -7.83 5.52
N GLU A 99 -2.33 -8.14 5.44
CA GLU A 99 -3.19 -8.25 6.62
C GLU A 99 -2.77 -9.41 7.52
N ALA A 100 -2.33 -10.53 6.92
CA ALA A 100 -1.77 -11.65 7.68
C ALA A 100 -0.47 -11.25 8.40
N VAL A 101 0.40 -10.49 7.74
CA VAL A 101 1.62 -9.94 8.37
C VAL A 101 1.26 -9.02 9.54
N TRP A 102 0.30 -8.12 9.36
CA TRP A 102 -0.16 -7.24 10.44
C TRP A 102 -0.74 -8.00 11.62
N LEU A 103 -1.51 -9.05 11.36
CA LEU A 103 -2.04 -9.91 12.42
C LEU A 103 -0.91 -10.56 13.23
N GLN A 104 0.10 -11.10 12.55
CA GLN A 104 1.27 -11.72 13.22
C GLN A 104 2.05 -10.70 14.05
N VAL A 105 2.34 -9.51 13.51
CA VAL A 105 3.05 -8.44 14.24
C VAL A 105 2.25 -8.00 15.47
N LYS A 106 0.94 -7.79 15.34
CA LYS A 106 0.08 -7.42 16.47
C LYS A 106 0.05 -8.51 17.54
N ASN A 107 0.02 -9.78 17.14
CA ASN A 107 0.05 -10.90 18.08
C ASN A 107 1.40 -11.02 18.79
N PHE A 108 2.50 -10.80 18.08
CA PHE A 108 3.83 -10.75 18.68
C PHE A 108 3.91 -9.64 19.73
N LEU A 109 3.57 -8.39 19.37
CA LEU A 109 3.61 -7.24 20.27
C LEU A 109 2.66 -7.30 21.47
N ARG A 110 1.68 -8.23 21.49
CA ARG A 110 0.81 -8.48 22.65
C ARG A 110 1.43 -9.46 23.64
N LYS A 111 2.37 -10.29 23.18
CA LYS A 111 3.05 -11.32 23.99
C LYS A 111 4.35 -10.81 24.60
N VAL A 112 4.91 -9.73 24.07
CA VAL A 112 6.03 -8.98 24.65
C VAL A 112 5.50 -7.91 25.59
#